data_AF-A0A8H4RBR7-F1
#
_entry.id   AF-A0A8H4RBR7-F1
#
_cell.length_a   1.000
_cell.length_b   1.000
_cell.length_c   1.000
_cell.angle_alpha   90.00
_cell.angle_beta   90.00
_cell.angle_gamma   90.00
#
_symmetry.space_group_name_H-M   'P 1'
#
loop_
_entity.id
_entity.type
_entity.pdbx_description
1 polymer ?
#
loop_
_entity_poly.entity_id
_entity_poly.type
_entity_poly.pdbx_seq_one_letter_code
_entity_poly.pdbx_strand_id
1 'polypeptide(L)'
;MNTNPAVAGPILRNFSIVFVTAVSAVFAIDGIFQIANRNKMGGIRSQLGLYNAEPKPEQDRLDTIFDRTKIMHSVKEKKPWNMTLAEKERTRH
;
A
#
# COMPACT_ATOMS: atom_id res chain seq x y z
N MET A 1 6.76 50.92 -20.26
CA MET A 1 7.18 50.82 -18.84
C MET A 1 8.57 50.22 -18.80
N ASN A 2 9.61 51.04 -18.63
CA ASN A 2 10.98 50.56 -18.47
C ASN A 2 11.18 50.18 -16.99
N THR A 3 11.18 48.88 -16.69
CA THR A 3 11.58 48.42 -15.36
C THR A 3 13.08 48.66 -15.20
N ASN A 4 13.45 49.56 -14.29
CA ASN A 4 14.83 49.91 -14.01
C ASN A 4 15.59 48.63 -13.55
N PRO A 5 16.62 48.15 -14.26
CA PRO A 5 17.24 46.85 -14.02
C PRO A 5 17.84 46.72 -12.61
N ALA A 6 18.20 47.84 -11.99
CA ALA A 6 18.69 47.90 -10.62
C ALA A 6 17.64 47.51 -9.56
N VAL A 7 16.35 47.66 -9.86
CA VAL A 7 15.24 47.31 -8.95
C VAL A 7 14.70 45.90 -9.24
N ALA A 8 14.73 45.48 -10.51
CA ALA A 8 14.25 44.16 -10.93
C ALA A 8 15.14 43.01 -10.43
N GLY A 9 16.48 43.18 -10.42
CA GLY A 9 17.42 42.14 -10.01
C GLY A 9 17.28 41.66 -8.55
N PRO A 10 17.23 42.57 -7.56
CA PRO A 10 17.02 42.21 -6.15
C PRO A 10 15.65 41.57 -5.88
N ILE A 11 14.60 42.07 -6.54
CA ILE A 11 13.24 41.53 -6.39
C ILE A 11 13.17 40.10 -6.96
N LEU A 12 13.73 39.87 -8.15
CA LEU A 12 13.78 38.53 -8.74
C LEU A 12 14.57 37.54 -7.87
N ARG A 13 15.69 38.00 -7.29
CA ARG A 13 16.53 37.19 -6.40
C ARG A 13 15.79 36.81 -5.12
N ASN A 14 15.08 37.75 -4.50
CA ASN A 14 14.33 37.47 -3.28
C ASN A 14 13.15 36.54 -3.57
N PHE A 15 12.46 36.75 -4.70
CA PHE A 15 11.37 35.88 -5.13
C PHE A 15 11.85 34.44 -5.38
N SER A 16 12.98 34.27 -6.07
CA SER A 16 13.51 32.94 -6.36
C SER A 16 13.95 32.19 -5.09
N ILE A 17 14.55 32.89 -4.12
CA ILE A 17 14.89 32.31 -2.81
C ILE A 17 13.62 31.86 -2.08
N VAL A 18 12.61 32.73 -1.97
CA VAL A 18 11.35 32.39 -1.30
C VAL A 18 10.66 31.21 -1.98
N PHE A 19 10.63 31.20 -3.32
CA PHE A 19 10.04 30.12 -4.10
C PHE A 19 10.75 28.78 -3.87
N VAL A 20 12.09 28.73 -3.99
CA VAL A 20 12.87 27.51 -3.75
C VAL A 20 12.68 27.01 -2.32
N THR A 21 12.66 27.91 -1.34
CA THR A 21 12.47 27.56 0.07
C THR A 21 11.07 26.99 0.32
N ALA A 22 10.03 27.59 -0.28
CA ALA A 22 8.66 27.11 -0.17
C ALA A 22 8.48 25.73 -0.81
N VAL A 23 9.00 25.53 -2.03
CA VAL A 23 8.90 24.25 -2.75
C VAL A 23 9.62 23.15 -1.99
N SER A 24 10.86 23.40 -1.53
CA SER A 24 11.64 22.42 -0.76
C SER A 24 10.98 22.04 0.58
N ALA A 25 10.30 22.97 1.25
CA ALA A 25 9.52 22.68 2.45
C ALA A 25 8.34 21.72 2.17
N VAL A 26 7.63 21.87 1.05
CA VAL A 26 6.52 20.97 0.67
C VAL A 26 7.04 19.55 0.43
N PHE A 27 8.15 19.39 -0.30
CA PHE A 27 8.75 18.08 -0.53
C PHE A 27 9.26 17.41 0.76
N ALA A 28 9.82 18.18 1.69
CA ALA A 28 10.24 17.66 2.99
C ALA A 28 9.05 17.17 3.82
N ILE A 29 7.94 17.92 3.81
CA ILE A 29 6.71 17.54 4.50
C ILE A 29 6.13 16.25 3.91
N ASP A 30 6.05 16.13 2.58
CA ASP A 30 5.56 14.91 1.93
C ASP A 30 6.45 13.69 2.27
N GLY A 31 7.78 13.86 2.28
CA GLY A 31 8.71 12.81 2.72
C GLY A 31 8.47 12.37 4.16
N ILE A 32 8.25 13.31 5.08
CA ILE A 32 7.93 13.01 6.49
C ILE A 32 6.59 12.29 6.61
N PHE A 33 5.56 12.73 5.88
CA PHE A 33 4.25 12.06 5.85
C PHE A 33 4.36 10.65 5.29
N GLN A 34 5.12 10.43 4.22
CA GLN A 34 5.35 9.09 3.66
C GLN A 34 6.10 8.18 4.63
N ILE A 35 7.14 8.67 5.32
CA ILE A 35 7.87 7.89 6.34
C ILE A 35 6.95 7.56 7.53
N ALA A 36 6.18 8.55 8.02
CA ALA A 36 5.20 8.34 9.08
C ALA A 36 4.12 7.32 8.68
N ASN A 37 3.68 7.34 7.42
CA ASN A 37 2.68 6.40 6.91
C ASN A 37 3.27 4.99 6.68
N ARG A 38 4.54 4.88 6.25
CA ARG A 38 5.25 3.58 6.19
C ARG A 38 5.45 2.97 7.57
N ASN A 39 5.70 3.77 8.61
CA ASN A 39 5.76 3.28 9.99
C ASN A 39 4.39 2.77 10.48
N LYS A 40 3.28 3.34 10.00
CA LYS A 40 1.93 2.78 10.23
C LYS A 40 1.67 1.49 9.44
N MET A 41 2.31 1.30 8.28
CA MET A 41 2.36 -0.01 7.58
C MET A 41 3.26 -1.06 8.27
N GLY A 42 3.83 -0.75 9.44
CA GLY A 42 4.30 -1.76 10.41
C GLY A 42 3.20 -2.77 10.82
N GLY A 43 1.95 -2.50 10.42
CA GLY A 43 0.83 -3.41 10.46
C GLY A 43 1.08 -4.79 9.84
N ILE A 44 1.93 -4.94 8.81
CA ILE A 44 2.19 -6.27 8.18
C ILE A 44 2.87 -7.22 9.18
N ARG A 45 3.82 -6.73 10.00
CA ARG A 45 4.43 -7.55 11.07
C ARG A 45 3.44 -7.83 12.20
N SER A 46 2.58 -6.86 12.54
CA SER A 46 1.52 -7.08 13.54
C SER A 46 0.48 -8.09 13.07
N GLN A 47 0.13 -8.08 11.77
CA GLN A 47 -0.77 -9.04 11.15
C GLN A 47 -0.16 -10.43 11.13
N LEU A 48 1.17 -10.56 10.94
CA LEU A 48 1.87 -11.83 11.08
C LEU A 48 1.84 -12.36 12.52
N GLY A 49 1.97 -11.46 13.51
CA GLY A 49 1.84 -11.79 14.93
C GLY A 49 0.44 -12.27 15.29
N LEU A 50 -0.60 -11.57 14.81
CA LEU A 50 -1.99 -11.95 14.98
C LEU A 50 -2.32 -13.27 14.27
N TYR A 51 -1.85 -13.45 13.04
CA TYR A 51 -2.03 -14.68 12.25
C TYR A 51 -1.37 -15.91 12.90
N ASN A 52 -0.28 -15.72 13.65
CA ASN A 52 0.38 -16.79 14.38
C ASN A 52 -0.14 -16.96 15.82
N ALA A 53 -0.89 -15.98 16.36
CA ALA A 53 -1.48 -16.06 17.69
C ALA A 53 -2.79 -16.87 17.69
N GLU A 54 -3.49 -16.93 16.55
CA GLU A 54 -4.68 -17.76 16.40
C GLU A 54 -4.29 -19.24 16.25
N PRO A 55 -4.94 -20.17 16.99
CA PRO A 55 -4.74 -21.60 16.80
C PRO A 55 -5.13 -21.96 15.37
N LYS A 56 -4.13 -22.42 14.60
CA LYS A 56 -4.37 -22.89 13.23
C LYS A 56 -5.15 -24.20 13.31
N PRO A 57 -6.08 -24.46 12.37
CA PRO A 57 -6.65 -25.80 12.23
C PRO A 57 -5.48 -26.77 12.04
N GLU A 58 -5.39 -27.79 12.90
CA GLU A 58 -4.38 -28.85 12.77
C GLU A 58 -4.48 -29.42 11.36
N GLN A 59 -3.40 -29.29 10.59
CA GLN A 59 -3.30 -29.98 9.32
C GLN A 59 -3.07 -31.45 9.66
N ASP A 60 -4.03 -32.30 9.35
CA ASP A 60 -3.82 -33.74 9.46
C ASP A 60 -2.59 -34.11 8.62
N ARG A 61 -1.69 -34.92 9.16
CA ARG A 61 -0.46 -35.31 8.47
C ARG A 61 -0.75 -36.13 7.21
N LEU A 62 -1.96 -36.68 7.11
CA LEU A 62 -2.49 -37.39 5.94
C LEU A 62 -3.17 -36.46 4.93
N ASP A 63 -3.50 -35.21 5.30
CA ASP A 63 -4.06 -34.24 4.36
C ASP A 63 -2.98 -33.81 3.38
N THR A 64 -3.05 -34.34 2.17
CA THR A 64 -2.14 -33.92 1.10
C THR A 64 -2.52 -32.51 0.62
N ILE A 65 -1.58 -31.82 -0.02
CA ILE A 65 -1.85 -30.52 -0.67
C ILE A 65 -3.02 -30.62 -1.66
N PHE A 66 -3.23 -31.80 -2.26
CA PHE A 66 -4.34 -32.08 -3.15
C PHE A 66 -5.68 -32.18 -2.42
N ASP A 67 -5.73 -32.82 -1.25
CA ASP A 67 -6.94 -32.90 -0.42
C ASP A 67 -7.37 -31.53 0.08
N ARG A 68 -6.41 -30.69 0.51
CA ARG A 68 -6.70 -29.30 0.90
C ARG A 68 -7.30 -28.49 -0.23
N THR A 69 -6.80 -28.67 -1.46
CA THR A 69 -7.32 -27.98 -2.64
C THR A 69 -8.75 -28.41 -2.94
N LYS A 70 -9.04 -29.71 -2.81
CA LYS A 70 -10.39 -30.28 -2.96
C LYS A 70 -11.35 -29.78 -1.89
N ILE A 71 -10.93 -29.72 -0.62
CA ILE A 71 -11.73 -29.17 0.49
C ILE A 71 -12.01 -27.69 0.22
N MET A 72 -10.99 -26.91 -0.12
CA MET A 72 -11.13 -25.48 -0.42
C MET A 72 -12.08 -25.24 -1.59
N HIS A 73 -12.00 -26.05 -2.66
CA HIS A 73 -12.94 -26.00 -3.78
C HIS A 73 -14.36 -26.31 -3.33
N SER A 74 -14.56 -27.38 -2.55
CA SER A 74 -15.89 -27.75 -2.03
C SER A 74 -16.51 -26.69 -1.12
N VAL A 75 -15.70 -25.96 -0.36
CA VAL A 75 -16.17 -24.84 0.48
C VAL A 75 -16.56 -23.65 -0.39
N LYS A 76 -15.79 -23.36 -1.45
CA LYS A 76 -16.10 -22.30 -2.41
C LYS A 76 -17.34 -22.60 -3.25
N GLU A 77 -17.59 -23.86 -3.60
CA GLU A 77 -18.84 -24.30 -4.23
C GLU A 77 -20.06 -24.04 -3.34
N LYS A 78 -19.96 -24.34 -2.04
CA LYS A 78 -21.03 -24.06 -1.07
C LYS A 78 -21.21 -22.57 -0.78
N LYS A 79 -20.15 -21.76 -0.95
CA LYS A 79 -20.14 -20.31 -0.70
C LYS A 79 -19.51 -19.57 -1.89
N PRO A 80 -20.26 -19.40 -2.99
CA PRO A 80 -19.73 -18.90 -4.26
C PRO A 80 -19.23 -17.44 -4.22
N TRP A 81 -19.61 -16.67 -3.20
CA TRP A 81 -19.09 -15.32 -2.97
C TRP A 81 -17.63 -15.29 -2.47
N ASN A 82 -17.09 -16.42 -2.00
CA ASN A 82 -15.67 -16.56 -1.63
C ASN A 82 -14.78 -16.99 -2.81
N MET A 83 -15.36 -17.14 -4.01
CA MET A 83 -14.65 -17.53 -5.21
C MET A 83 -14.15 -16.30 -5.96
N THR A 84 -12.94 -16.36 -6.49
CA THR A 84 -12.38 -15.26 -7.30
C THR A 84 -13.00 -15.26 -8.71
N LEU A 85 -12.91 -14.12 -9.42
CA LEU A 85 -13.44 -14.02 -10.79
C LEU A 85 -12.81 -15.07 -11.74
N ALA A 86 -11.50 -15.27 -11.64
CA ALA A 86 -10.79 -16.26 -12.46
C ALA A 86 -11.23 -17.71 -12.16
N GLU A 87 -11.53 -18.03 -10.89
CA GLU A 87 -12.06 -19.34 -10.51
C GLU A 87 -13.50 -19.55 -11.01
N LYS A 88 -14.30 -18.48 -11.03
CA LYS A 88 -15.66 -18.50 -11.58
C LYS A 88 -15.69 -18.74 -13.08
N GLU A 89 -14.74 -18.18 -13.81
CA GLU A 89 -14.59 -18.41 -15.24
C GLU A 89 -14.18 -19.86 -15.54
N ARG A 90 -13.27 -20.43 -14.73
CA ARG A 90 -12.83 -21.83 -14.87
C ARG A 90 -13.91 -22.86 -14.57
N THR A 91 -14.86 -22.57 -13.68
CA THR A 91 -16.00 -23.46 -13.38
C THR A 91 -17.15 -23.34 -14.39
N ARG A 92 -17.11 -22.31 -15.26
CA ARG A 92 -18.12 -22.10 -16.30
C ARG A 92 -17.82 -22.88 -17.58
N HIS A 93 -16.58 -23.32 -17.77
CA HIS A 93 -16.09 -24.09 -18.91
C HIS A 93 -15.94 -25.56 -18.55
#